data_AF-E4TTS0-F1
#
_entry.id   AF-E4TTS0-F1
#
_cell.length_a   1.000
_cell.length_b   1.000
_cell.length_c   1.000
_cell.angle_alpha   90.00
_cell.angle_beta   90.00
_cell.angle_gamma   90.00
#
_symmetry.space_group_name_H-M   'P 1'
#
loop_
_entity.id
_entity.type
_entity.pdbx_description
1 polymer ?
#
loop_
_entity_poly.entity_id
_entity_poly.type
_entity_poly.pdbx_seq_one_letter_code
_entity_poly.pdbx_strand_id
1 'polypeptide(L)'
;MSYLQNNRTASILFLWILAFACKPPPSKFDRDYPEYTEKKNTVESYEMLNDSTIYLGISTNDKSYGRSEKNPIFVGVTNHHEGGKNRMRFLNALEMEDGTPVEYERVRSCCPFKTLNSKTIGADQKFGLLDVWIVYPKGKKEEADTLYINAYDQGQPMVPKGYRAKK
;
A
#
# COMPACT_ATOMS: atom_id res chain seq x y z
N MET A 1 -3.49 48.85 -77.04
CA MET A 1 -4.58 48.35 -76.18
C MET A 1 -4.05 47.12 -75.48
N SER A 2 -3.47 47.23 -74.28
CA SER A 2 -4.17 47.38 -72.99
C SER A 2 -5.07 46.17 -72.73
N TYR A 3 -5.08 45.44 -71.61
CA TYR A 3 -4.49 45.63 -70.29
C TYR A 3 -4.74 44.31 -69.51
N LEU A 4 -3.70 43.79 -68.84
CA LEU A 4 -3.67 43.09 -67.53
C LEU A 4 -4.86 42.19 -67.09
N GLN A 5 -4.60 40.87 -67.01
CA GLN A 5 -5.34 39.95 -66.13
C GLN A 5 -4.93 40.17 -64.67
N ASN A 6 -5.94 40.42 -63.85
CA ASN A 6 -5.89 40.82 -62.46
C ASN A 6 -5.85 39.57 -61.56
N ASN A 7 -4.66 39.15 -61.12
CA ASN A 7 -4.52 38.13 -60.07
C ASN A 7 -4.60 38.79 -58.69
N ARG A 8 -5.80 38.77 -58.10
CA ARG A 8 -6.00 39.09 -56.68
C ARG A 8 -5.52 37.91 -55.83
N THR A 9 -4.28 37.97 -55.35
CA THR A 9 -3.83 37.15 -54.23
C THR A 9 -4.46 37.70 -52.95
N ALA A 10 -5.54 37.07 -52.49
CA ALA A 10 -6.04 37.28 -51.14
C ALA A 10 -5.07 36.58 -50.16
N SER A 11 -4.17 37.35 -49.55
CA SER A 11 -3.37 36.89 -48.41
C SER A 11 -4.30 36.63 -47.23
N ILE A 12 -4.65 35.36 -47.03
CA ILE A 12 -5.29 34.88 -45.81
C ILE A 12 -4.19 34.77 -44.76
N LEU A 13 -4.13 35.77 -43.88
CA LEU A 13 -3.35 35.72 -42.64
C LEU A 13 -3.88 34.55 -41.79
N PHE A 14 -3.21 33.41 -41.85
CA PHE A 14 -3.40 32.29 -40.93
C PHE A 14 -2.94 32.75 -39.54
N LEU A 15 -3.88 33.20 -38.70
CA LEU A 15 -3.66 33.34 -37.27
C LEU A 15 -3.33 31.96 -36.71
N TRP A 16 -2.04 31.72 -36.48
CA TRP A 16 -1.56 30.61 -35.66
C TRP A 16 -2.03 30.86 -34.23
N ILE A 17 -3.20 30.33 -33.90
CA ILE A 17 -3.63 30.14 -32.52
C ILE A 17 -2.67 29.10 -31.95
N LEU A 18 -1.66 29.56 -31.20
CA LEU A 18 -0.83 28.71 -30.35
C LEU A 18 -1.75 28.07 -29.31
N ALA A 19 -2.31 26.91 -29.64
CA ALA A 19 -2.88 26.02 -28.67
C ALA A 19 -1.71 25.53 -27.80
N PHE A 20 -1.44 26.22 -26.70
CA PHE A 20 -0.73 25.64 -25.57
C PHE A 20 -1.57 24.45 -25.12
N ALA A 21 -1.29 23.28 -25.68
CA ALA A 21 -1.80 22.02 -25.19
C ALA A 21 -1.25 21.85 -23.78
N CYS A 22 -2.02 22.26 -22.78
CA CYS A 22 -1.82 21.80 -21.42
C CYS A 22 -1.90 20.28 -21.46
N LYS A 23 -0.74 19.60 -21.45
CA LYS A 23 -0.72 18.16 -21.21
C LYS A 23 -1.43 17.94 -19.88
N PRO A 24 -2.50 17.12 -19.82
CA PRO A 24 -3.14 16.84 -18.56
C PRO A 24 -2.07 16.29 -17.59
N PRO A 25 -2.13 16.64 -16.30
CA PRO A 25 -1.21 16.07 -15.32
C PRO A 25 -1.27 14.55 -15.43
N PRO A 26 -0.13 13.84 -15.27
CA PRO A 26 -0.11 12.39 -15.32
C PRO A 26 -1.16 11.84 -14.36
N SER A 27 -1.84 10.78 -14.78
CA SER A 27 -2.88 10.17 -13.98
C SER A 27 -2.28 9.80 -12.62
N LYS A 28 -3.07 9.82 -11.53
CA LYS A 28 -2.59 9.32 -10.22
C LYS A 28 -2.04 7.89 -10.31
N PHE A 29 -2.37 7.16 -11.37
CA PHE A 29 -1.97 5.81 -11.69
C PHE A 29 -0.72 5.67 -12.57
N ASP A 30 -0.21 6.76 -13.15
CA ASP A 30 1.03 6.77 -13.93
C ASP A 30 2.26 6.95 -13.02
N ARG A 31 2.09 6.78 -11.70
CA ARG A 31 3.14 6.92 -10.71
C ARG A 31 3.93 5.62 -10.58
N ASP A 32 5.24 5.74 -10.48
CA ASP A 32 6.13 4.62 -10.23
C ASP A 32 6.00 4.16 -8.76
N TYR A 33 5.08 3.22 -8.54
CA TYR A 33 4.86 2.62 -7.23
C TYR A 33 5.90 1.54 -6.93
N PRO A 34 6.34 1.42 -5.65
CA PRO A 34 7.23 0.35 -5.27
C PRO A 34 6.57 -1.00 -5.53
N GLU A 35 7.38 -1.96 -5.95
CA GLU A 35 6.99 -3.35 -6.05
C GLU A 35 7.64 -4.10 -4.89
N TYR A 36 6.84 -4.85 -4.12
CA TYR A 36 7.40 -5.72 -3.09
C TYR A 36 7.76 -7.09 -3.66
N THR A 37 7.05 -7.53 -4.70
CA THR A 37 7.17 -8.87 -5.29
C THR A 37 6.93 -8.81 -6.78
N GLU A 38 7.85 -9.40 -7.56
CA GLU A 38 7.76 -9.45 -9.03
C GLU A 38 6.82 -10.56 -9.56
N LYS A 39 6.38 -11.46 -8.68
CA LYS A 39 5.51 -12.61 -9.02
C LYS A 39 4.44 -12.83 -7.96
N LYS A 40 3.35 -13.52 -8.32
CA LYS A 40 2.34 -13.96 -7.35
C LYS A 40 3.00 -14.78 -6.24
N ASN A 41 2.68 -14.44 -5.00
CA ASN A 41 3.25 -15.04 -3.82
C ASN A 41 2.23 -15.01 -2.68
N THR A 42 1.77 -16.19 -2.29
CA THR A 42 0.81 -16.36 -1.19
C THR A 42 1.06 -17.71 -0.53
N VAL A 43 0.94 -17.77 0.79
CA VAL A 43 0.75 -19.03 1.51
C VAL A 43 -0.74 -19.35 1.59
N GLU A 44 -1.11 -20.62 1.80
CA GLU A 44 -2.51 -20.99 2.01
C GLU A 44 -3.06 -20.40 3.32
N SER A 45 -2.27 -20.52 4.39
CA SER A 45 -2.57 -20.00 5.73
C SER A 45 -1.28 -19.81 6.53
N TYR A 46 -1.36 -19.04 7.62
CA TYR A 46 -0.33 -19.00 8.66
C TYR A 46 -0.71 -19.96 9.78
N GLU A 47 0.28 -20.38 10.58
CA GLU A 47 0.03 -21.06 11.84
C GLU A 47 -0.77 -20.15 12.79
N MET A 48 -1.76 -20.72 13.47
CA MET A 48 -2.72 -19.98 14.30
C MET A 48 -2.62 -20.43 15.75
N LEU A 49 -2.65 -19.48 16.70
CA LEU A 49 -2.88 -19.78 18.12
C LEU A 49 -4.35 -20.09 18.38
N ASN A 50 -5.24 -19.40 17.66
CA ASN A 50 -6.69 -19.61 17.62
C ASN A 50 -7.26 -18.87 16.41
N ASP A 51 -8.57 -18.97 16.15
CA ASP A 51 -9.24 -18.38 14.98
C ASP A 51 -9.00 -16.87 14.79
N SER A 52 -8.67 -16.16 15.88
CA SER A 52 -8.47 -14.72 15.92
C SER A 52 -7.02 -14.28 16.05
N THR A 53 -6.05 -15.19 16.18
CA THR A 53 -4.65 -14.84 16.49
C THR A 53 -3.67 -15.74 15.73
N ILE A 54 -2.78 -15.13 14.94
CA ILE A 54 -1.67 -15.83 14.27
C ILE A 54 -0.57 -16.14 15.28
N TYR A 55 0.08 -17.28 15.15
CA TYR A 55 1.28 -17.59 15.91
C TYR A 55 2.50 -16.82 15.39
N LEU A 56 3.24 -16.16 16.30
CA LEU A 56 4.46 -15.41 15.98
C LEU A 56 5.66 -16.03 16.70
N GLY A 57 6.43 -16.85 15.98
CA GLY A 57 7.60 -17.54 16.54
C GLY A 57 8.94 -16.79 16.45
N ILE A 58 8.98 -15.63 15.77
CA ILE A 58 10.23 -14.92 15.45
C ILE A 58 10.07 -13.43 15.77
N SER A 59 11.12 -12.84 16.36
CA SER A 59 11.20 -11.40 16.66
C SER A 59 12.36 -10.77 15.88
N THR A 60 12.26 -9.46 15.63
CA THR A 60 13.32 -8.69 14.98
C THR A 60 13.77 -7.48 15.81
N ASN A 61 15.05 -7.13 15.71
CA ASN A 61 15.62 -5.90 16.28
C ASN A 61 15.62 -4.72 15.31
N ASP A 62 15.18 -4.92 14.07
CA ASP A 62 15.03 -3.87 13.07
C ASP A 62 13.92 -2.90 13.49
N LYS A 63 14.31 -1.65 13.78
CA LYS A 63 13.39 -0.58 14.20
C LYS A 63 12.41 -0.18 13.10
N SER A 64 12.75 -0.41 11.83
CA SER A 64 11.91 -0.02 10.69
C SER A 64 10.82 -1.04 10.36
N TYR A 65 10.98 -2.28 10.82
CA TYR A 65 10.05 -3.36 10.52
C TYR A 65 8.65 -3.05 11.08
N GLY A 66 7.68 -3.04 10.18
CA GLY A 66 6.30 -2.63 10.44
C GLY A 66 6.09 -1.12 10.56
N ARG A 67 7.13 -0.29 10.72
CA ARG A 67 7.01 1.15 11.01
C ARG A 67 7.29 2.06 9.81
N SER A 68 7.44 1.47 8.63
CA SER A 68 7.73 2.18 7.40
C SER A 68 6.98 1.57 6.23
N GLU A 69 6.55 2.42 5.30
CA GLU A 69 6.02 1.99 4.00
C GLU A 69 7.03 1.11 3.24
N LYS A 70 8.33 1.30 3.47
CA LYS A 70 9.38 0.50 2.82
C LYS A 70 9.63 -0.86 3.48
N ASN A 71 9.14 -1.05 4.71
CA ASN A 71 9.33 -2.28 5.47
C ASN A 71 8.04 -2.65 6.23
N PRO A 72 6.91 -2.88 5.52
CA PRO A 72 5.66 -3.21 6.16
C PRO A 72 5.63 -4.66 6.65
N ILE A 73 4.66 -5.00 7.49
CA ILE A 73 4.38 -6.39 7.87
C ILE A 73 3.56 -7.04 6.77
N PHE A 74 3.99 -8.18 6.25
CA PHE A 74 3.32 -8.93 5.19
C PHE A 74 2.51 -10.09 5.78
N VAL A 75 1.20 -10.07 5.57
CA VAL A 75 0.25 -11.06 6.12
C VAL A 75 -0.70 -11.61 5.03
N GLY A 76 -0.35 -11.45 3.76
CA GLY A 76 -1.13 -11.96 2.64
C GLY A 76 -1.16 -13.48 2.58
N VAL A 77 -2.31 -14.00 2.13
CA VAL A 77 -2.58 -15.44 1.89
C VAL A 77 -3.43 -15.60 0.63
N THR A 78 -3.52 -16.82 0.10
CA THR A 78 -4.20 -17.09 -1.17
C THR A 78 -5.67 -16.69 -1.12
N ASN A 79 -6.34 -16.95 0.00
CA ASN A 79 -7.69 -16.47 0.23
C ASN A 79 -7.66 -15.00 0.69
N HIS A 80 -7.95 -14.05 -0.21
CA HIS A 80 -7.96 -12.62 0.11
C HIS A 80 -8.90 -12.23 1.26
N HIS A 81 -9.99 -12.96 1.47
CA HIS A 81 -10.86 -12.71 2.61
C HIS A 81 -10.13 -13.00 3.94
N GLU A 82 -9.37 -14.10 3.99
CA GLU A 82 -8.52 -14.45 5.13
C GLU A 82 -7.34 -13.48 5.27
N GLY A 83 -6.72 -13.06 4.16
CA GLY A 83 -5.68 -12.01 4.18
C GLY A 83 -6.19 -10.71 4.80
N GLY A 84 -7.44 -10.36 4.52
CA GLY A 84 -8.10 -9.22 5.14
C GLY A 84 -8.28 -9.34 6.66
N LYS A 85 -8.52 -10.55 7.17
CA LYS A 85 -8.60 -10.86 8.61
C LYS A 85 -7.22 -10.90 9.27
N ASN A 86 -6.20 -11.34 8.53
CA ASN A 86 -4.85 -11.53 9.07
C ASN A 86 -4.20 -10.26 9.59
N ARG A 87 -4.62 -9.07 9.13
CA ARG A 87 -4.21 -7.79 9.73
C ARG A 87 -4.53 -7.75 11.22
N MET A 88 -5.79 -8.04 11.57
CA MET A 88 -6.23 -8.06 12.97
C MET A 88 -5.65 -9.27 13.70
N ARG A 89 -5.55 -10.44 13.06
CA ARG A 89 -4.96 -11.62 13.69
C ARG A 89 -3.49 -11.46 14.05
N PHE A 90 -2.74 -10.73 13.23
CA PHE A 90 -1.37 -10.33 13.53
C PHE A 90 -1.32 -9.37 14.72
N LEU A 91 -2.15 -8.31 14.71
CA LEU A 91 -2.21 -7.34 15.82
C LEU A 91 -2.64 -7.99 17.14
N ASN A 92 -3.58 -8.93 17.09
CA ASN A 92 -4.02 -9.73 18.23
C ASN A 92 -2.89 -10.58 18.82
N ALA A 93 -1.87 -10.91 18.04
CA ALA A 93 -0.72 -11.70 18.49
C ALA A 93 0.32 -10.86 19.25
N LEU A 94 0.16 -9.53 19.31
CA LEU A 94 1.10 -8.64 19.98
C LEU A 94 0.67 -8.31 21.42
N GLU A 95 1.67 -8.16 22.28
CA GLU A 95 1.62 -7.52 23.59
C GLU A 95 2.81 -6.57 23.73
N MET A 96 2.74 -5.62 24.66
CA MET A 96 3.93 -4.88 25.09
C MET A 96 4.95 -5.84 25.72
N GLU A 97 6.23 -5.48 25.74
CA GLU A 97 7.30 -6.34 26.31
C GLU A 97 7.02 -6.75 27.77
N ASP A 98 6.45 -5.85 28.57
CA ASP A 98 6.04 -6.11 29.95
C ASP A 98 4.79 -7.00 30.06
N GLY A 99 4.04 -7.16 28.98
CA GLY A 99 2.83 -7.96 28.91
C GLY A 99 1.53 -7.22 28.99
N THR A 100 1.60 -5.90 29.00
CA THR A 100 0.41 -5.08 28.82
C THR A 100 -0.24 -5.44 27.48
N PRO A 101 -1.55 -5.79 27.48
CA PRO A 101 -2.28 -6.00 26.24
C PRO A 101 -2.24 -4.73 25.37
N VAL A 102 -2.19 -4.91 24.06
CA VAL A 102 -2.34 -3.79 23.13
C VAL A 102 -3.81 -3.59 22.74
N GLU A 103 -4.15 -2.34 22.47
CA GLU A 103 -5.34 -1.93 21.73
C GLU A 103 -4.89 -1.32 20.40
N TYR A 104 -5.76 -1.32 19.39
CA TYR A 104 -5.40 -0.84 18.07
C TYR A 104 -6.59 -0.28 17.31
N GLU A 105 -6.30 0.66 16.41
CA GLU A 105 -7.30 1.27 15.53
C GLU A 105 -6.74 1.40 14.11
N ARG A 106 -7.57 1.11 13.10
CA ARG A 106 -7.21 1.33 11.71
C ARG A 106 -7.40 2.81 11.38
N VAL A 107 -6.31 3.47 10.97
CA VAL A 107 -6.31 4.90 10.68
C VAL A 107 -6.72 5.16 9.23
N ARG A 108 -6.08 4.48 8.29
CA ARG A 108 -6.27 4.71 6.84
C ARG A 108 -5.74 3.55 6.01
N SER A 109 -6.18 3.48 4.75
CA SER A 109 -5.36 2.87 3.69
C SER A 109 -4.48 3.92 3.05
N CYS A 110 -3.28 3.53 2.66
CA CYS A 110 -2.32 4.43 2.01
C CYS A 110 -1.41 3.66 1.06
N CYS A 111 -0.37 4.35 0.60
CA CYS A 111 0.87 3.70 0.21
C CYS A 111 0.63 2.67 -0.90
N PRO A 112 0.14 3.12 -2.06
CA PRO A 112 -0.04 2.25 -3.22
C PRO A 112 1.26 1.57 -3.62
N PHE A 113 1.16 0.27 -3.90
CA PHE A 113 2.26 -0.59 -4.33
C PHE A 113 1.80 -1.56 -5.41
N LYS A 114 2.72 -2.01 -6.26
CA LYS A 114 2.43 -3.01 -7.31
C LYS A 114 2.37 -4.41 -6.69
N THR A 115 1.35 -5.18 -7.04
CA THR A 115 1.22 -6.59 -6.63
C THR A 115 0.32 -7.37 -7.57
N LEU A 116 0.74 -8.59 -7.94
CA LEU A 116 -0.06 -9.50 -8.75
C LEU A 116 -1.17 -10.22 -7.96
N ASN A 117 -1.11 -10.14 -6.63
CA ASN A 117 -2.09 -10.76 -5.72
C ASN A 117 -3.36 -9.89 -5.59
N SER A 118 -3.36 -8.63 -6.03
CA SER A 118 -4.58 -7.84 -6.04
C SER A 118 -5.54 -8.26 -7.18
N LYS A 119 -6.85 -8.09 -6.94
CA LYS A 119 -7.88 -8.13 -8.00
C LYS A 119 -8.14 -6.74 -8.59
N THR A 120 -7.72 -5.68 -7.90
CA THR A 120 -7.90 -4.30 -8.35
C THR A 120 -6.85 -3.97 -9.40
N ILE A 121 -7.32 -3.52 -10.56
CA ILE A 121 -6.48 -3.11 -11.70
C ILE A 121 -6.40 -1.58 -11.71
N GLY A 122 -5.19 -1.06 -11.87
CA GLY A 122 -4.88 0.34 -12.10
C GLY A 122 -4.89 0.71 -13.59
N ALA A 123 -4.17 1.76 -14.00
CA ALA A 123 -4.01 2.07 -15.41
C ALA A 123 -3.40 0.88 -16.19
N ASP A 124 -2.27 0.34 -15.73
CA ASP A 124 -1.51 -0.68 -16.47
C ASP A 124 -1.13 -1.92 -15.65
N GLN A 125 -1.42 -1.93 -14.34
CA GLN A 125 -0.97 -2.99 -13.43
C GLN A 125 -1.90 -3.16 -12.23
N LYS A 126 -1.84 -4.34 -11.63
CA LYS A 126 -2.53 -4.61 -10.36
C LYS A 126 -1.81 -3.94 -9.21
N PHE A 127 -2.58 -3.41 -8.26
CA PHE A 127 -2.03 -2.68 -7.13
C PHE A 127 -2.75 -3.01 -5.82
N GLY A 128 -2.04 -2.85 -4.72
CA GLY A 128 -2.56 -2.91 -3.36
C GLY A 128 -2.37 -1.58 -2.64
N LEU A 129 -3.02 -1.43 -1.49
CA LEU A 129 -2.79 -0.34 -0.55
C LEU A 129 -2.39 -0.94 0.79
N LEU A 130 -1.38 -0.38 1.44
CA LEU A 130 -1.08 -0.74 2.83
C LEU A 130 -2.19 -0.23 3.75
N ASP A 131 -2.42 -0.95 4.83
CA ASP A 131 -3.25 -0.48 5.95
C ASP A 131 -2.37 0.07 7.05
N VAL A 132 -2.69 1.29 7.51
CA VAL A 132 -2.00 1.97 8.61
C VAL A 132 -2.85 1.81 9.86
N TRP A 133 -2.22 1.30 10.91
CA TRP A 133 -2.81 1.08 12.22
C TRP A 133 -2.04 1.88 13.26
N ILE A 134 -2.75 2.42 14.24
CA ILE A 134 -2.14 2.79 15.51
C ILE A 134 -2.31 1.62 16.49
N VAL A 135 -1.27 1.34 17.25
CA VAL A 135 -1.21 0.27 18.25
C VAL A 135 -0.65 0.85 19.53
N TYR A 136 -1.32 0.65 20.64
CA TYR A 136 -0.97 1.29 21.92
C TYR A 136 -1.22 0.36 23.10
N PRO A 137 -0.53 0.55 24.24
CA PRO A 137 -0.84 -0.18 25.47
C PRO A 137 -2.29 0.11 25.88
N LYS A 138 -2.98 -0.90 26.42
CA LYS A 138 -4.39 -0.78 26.82
C LYS A 138 -4.65 0.48 27.66
N GLY A 139 -5.57 1.33 27.18
CA GLY A 139 -5.96 2.58 27.84
C GLY A 139 -4.98 3.75 27.71
N LYS A 140 -3.89 3.61 26.95
CA LYS A 140 -2.83 4.62 26.79
C LYS A 140 -2.62 5.03 25.33
N LYS A 141 -3.65 5.58 24.70
CA LYS A 141 -3.64 5.92 23.27
C LYS A 141 -2.60 6.99 22.92
N GLU A 142 -2.21 7.81 23.87
CA GLU A 142 -1.13 8.79 23.77
C GLU A 142 0.26 8.16 23.56
N GLU A 143 0.44 6.90 23.93
CA GLU A 143 1.68 6.13 23.72
C GLU A 143 1.63 5.32 22.39
N ALA A 144 0.75 5.70 21.45
CA ALA A 144 0.54 4.96 20.22
C ALA A 144 1.75 4.93 19.27
N ASP A 145 2.01 3.74 18.76
CA ASP A 145 2.94 3.44 17.69
C ASP A 145 2.19 3.17 16.38
N THR A 146 2.84 3.38 15.24
CA THR A 146 2.22 3.24 13.91
C THR A 146 2.77 2.02 13.18
N LEU A 147 1.87 1.10 12.79
CA LEU A 147 2.21 -0.07 12.00
C LEU A 147 1.58 -0.03 10.59
N TYR A 148 2.35 -0.44 9.60
CA TYR A 148 1.98 -0.59 8.19
C TYR A 148 1.86 -2.08 7.87
N ILE A 149 0.71 -2.50 7.36
CA ILE A 149 0.43 -3.91 7.07
C ILE A 149 0.03 -4.08 5.60
N ASN A 150 0.71 -5.00 4.93
CA ASN A 150 0.39 -5.53 3.61
C ASN A 150 -0.44 -6.82 3.76
N ALA A 151 -1.70 -6.81 3.33
CA ALA A 151 -2.61 -7.96 3.38
C ALA A 151 -2.70 -8.76 2.07
N TYR A 152 -1.84 -8.46 1.09
CA TYR A 152 -1.89 -9.00 -0.27
C TYR A 152 -0.80 -10.03 -0.49
N ASP A 153 0.44 -9.67 -0.16
CA ASP A 153 1.61 -10.51 -0.44
C ASP A 153 2.00 -11.30 0.81
N GLN A 154 2.47 -12.54 0.61
CA GLN A 154 3.03 -13.33 1.72
C GLN A 154 4.32 -12.71 2.26
N GLY A 155 4.57 -12.95 3.54
CA GLY A 155 5.89 -12.83 4.13
C GLY A 155 6.02 -13.77 5.32
N GLN A 156 7.03 -13.53 6.15
CA GLN A 156 7.18 -14.18 7.44
C GLN A 156 6.88 -13.14 8.52
N PRO A 157 5.64 -13.12 9.07
CA PRO A 157 5.30 -12.15 10.09
C PRO A 157 6.17 -12.35 11.33
N MET A 158 6.97 -11.33 11.65
CA MET A 158 7.77 -11.26 12.87
C MET A 158 7.14 -10.32 13.89
N VAL A 159 7.53 -10.46 15.16
CA VAL A 159 7.22 -9.50 16.22
C VAL A 159 8.07 -8.23 16.01
N PRO A 160 7.46 -7.03 15.87
CA PRO A 160 8.21 -5.79 15.77
C PRO A 160 8.91 -5.46 17.10
N LYS A 161 10.06 -4.79 17.04
CA LYS A 161 10.78 -4.34 18.24
C LYS A 161 9.87 -3.54 19.18
N GLY A 162 9.99 -3.74 20.50
CA GLY A 162 9.12 -3.10 21.50
C GLY A 162 7.83 -3.85 21.80
N TYR A 163 7.61 -4.99 21.14
CA TYR A 163 6.51 -5.91 21.40
C TYR A 163 7.04 -7.31 21.71
N ARG A 164 6.15 -8.15 22.25
CA ARG A 164 6.32 -9.60 22.34
C ARG A 164 5.14 -10.32 21.71
N ALA A 165 5.33 -11.59 21.36
CA ALA A 165 4.25 -12.46 20.95
C ALA A 165 3.41 -12.92 22.16
N LYS A 166 2.09 -12.99 21.98
CA LYS A 166 1.21 -13.76 22.88
C LYS A 166 1.56 -15.24 22.80
N LYS A 167 1.38 -15.92 23.93
CA LYS A 167 1.59 -17.36 24.07
C LYS A 167 0.26 -18.09 24.18
#